data_AF-A0A0F8XH78-F1
#
_entry.id   AF-A0A0F8XH78-F1
#
_cell.length_a   1.000
_cell.length_b   1.000
_cell.length_c   1.000
_cell.angle_alpha   90.00
_cell.angle_beta   90.00
_cell.angle_gamma   90.00
#
_symmetry.space_group_name_H-M   'P 1'
#
loop_
_entity.id
_entity.type
_entity.pdbx_description
1 polymer ?
#
loop_
_entity_poly.entity_id
_entity_poly.type
_entity_poly.pdbx_seq_one_letter_code
_entity_poly.pdbx_strand_id
1 'polypeptide(L)'
;MIKMILKSIFLKGLQKLFSFNNVVSISGESGTGKTNLALHLIGDLLTYEKCSDSCIWIQASEPFPSSRLIQIFEKYPDKLKYIQENIFILPKIQKISNYLEQDKIINHLIDDNTI
;
A
#
# COMPACT_ATOMS: atom_id res chain seq x y z
N MET A 1 -20.05 17.58 -3.66
CA MET A 1 -19.74 18.13 -2.31
C MET A 1 -19.85 17.06 -1.22
N ILE A 2 -21.02 16.43 -1.00
CA ILE A 2 -21.23 15.40 0.03
C ILE A 2 -20.28 14.18 -0.09
N LYS A 3 -20.07 13.65 -1.30
CA LYS A 3 -19.12 12.53 -1.54
C LYS A 3 -17.68 12.81 -1.10
N MET A 4 -17.19 14.05 -1.31
CA MET A 4 -15.84 14.44 -0.88
C MET A 4 -15.73 14.52 0.64
N ILE A 5 -16.76 15.04 1.30
CA ILE A 5 -16.82 15.16 2.76
C ILE A 5 -16.82 13.76 3.40
N LEU A 6 -17.65 12.84 2.89
CA LEU A 6 -17.68 11.45 3.35
C LEU A 6 -16.34 10.75 3.16
N LYS A 7 -15.69 10.93 2.00
CA LYS A 7 -14.37 10.36 1.74
C LYS A 7 -13.33 10.89 2.74
N SER A 8 -13.34 12.20 3.02
CA SER A 8 -12.44 12.81 4.00
C SER A 8 -12.66 12.25 5.41
N ILE A 9 -13.91 12.16 5.87
CA ILE A 9 -14.24 11.61 7.20
C ILE A 9 -13.80 10.14 7.30
N PHE A 10 -14.03 9.37 6.25
CA PHE A 10 -13.61 7.96 6.19
C PHE A 10 -12.09 7.80 6.27
N LEU A 11 -11.34 8.56 5.47
CA LEU A 11 -9.87 8.54 5.48
C LEU A 11 -9.31 8.97 6.84
N LYS A 12 -9.90 10.00 7.47
CA LYS A 12 -9.55 10.40 8.84
C LYS A 12 -9.75 9.29 9.86
N GLY A 13 -10.87 8.56 9.74
CA GLY A 13 -11.16 7.39 10.58
C GLY A 13 -10.14 6.28 10.39
N LEU A 14 -9.78 5.98 9.14
CA LEU A 14 -8.75 4.98 8.81
C LEU A 14 -7.37 5.38 9.31
N GLN A 15 -6.96 6.63 9.13
CA GLN A 15 -5.67 7.12 9.61
C GLN A 15 -5.58 6.97 11.14
N LYS A 16 -6.65 7.32 11.86
CA LYS A 16 -6.75 7.11 13.31
C LYS A 16 -6.77 5.63 13.70
N LEU A 17 -7.35 4.76 12.86
CA LEU A 17 -7.30 3.32 13.10
C LEU A 17 -5.87 2.81 12.92
N PHE A 18 -5.14 3.26 11.90
CA PHE A 18 -3.80 2.76 11.59
C PHE A 18 -2.70 3.34 12.47
N SER A 19 -2.95 4.44 13.19
CA SER A 19 -2.00 5.00 14.15
C SER A 19 -1.71 4.10 15.37
N PHE A 20 -2.44 2.99 15.54
CA PHE A 20 -2.30 2.08 16.69
C PHE A 20 -1.65 0.74 16.32
N ASN A 21 -0.49 0.71 15.64
CA ASN A 21 0.25 -0.53 15.27
C ASN A 21 -0.68 -1.71 14.89
N ASN A 22 -1.69 -1.43 14.07
CA ASN A 22 -2.79 -2.35 13.82
C ASN A 22 -2.51 -3.20 12.59
N VAL A 23 -2.90 -4.48 12.67
CA VAL A 23 -2.92 -5.40 11.52
C VAL A 23 -4.35 -5.50 11.01
N VAL A 24 -4.56 -5.12 9.75
CA VAL A 24 -5.86 -5.31 9.08
C VAL A 24 -5.74 -6.43 8.05
N SER A 25 -6.52 -7.49 8.25
CA SER A 25 -6.62 -8.61 7.31
C SER A 25 -7.80 -8.41 6.36
N ILE A 26 -7.54 -8.50 5.05
CA ILE A 26 -8.55 -8.45 4.00
C ILE A 26 -8.56 -9.82 3.30
N SER A 27 -9.59 -10.62 3.56
CA SER A 27 -9.73 -11.99 3.04
C SER A 27 -10.93 -12.13 2.09
N GLY A 28 -10.81 -13.04 1.14
CA GLY A 28 -11.87 -13.36 0.17
C GLY A 28 -11.32 -14.06 -1.06
N GLU A 29 -12.21 -14.62 -1.89
CA GLU A 29 -11.84 -15.37 -3.11
C GLU A 29 -11.05 -14.51 -4.12
N SER A 30 -10.36 -15.17 -5.06
CA SER A 30 -9.67 -14.45 -6.14
C SER A 30 -10.66 -13.59 -6.95
N GLY A 31 -10.23 -12.43 -7.42
CA GLY A 31 -11.08 -11.52 -8.20
C GLY A 31 -12.07 -10.66 -7.39
N THR A 32 -12.19 -10.83 -6.08
CA THR A 32 -13.11 -10.02 -5.21
C THR A 32 -12.66 -8.57 -4.97
N GLY A 33 -11.55 -8.14 -5.58
CA GLY A 33 -11.10 -6.74 -5.52
C GLY A 33 -10.19 -6.38 -4.35
N LYS A 34 -9.70 -7.36 -3.56
CA LYS A 34 -8.76 -7.12 -2.43
C LYS A 34 -7.55 -6.27 -2.83
N THR A 35 -6.88 -6.65 -3.91
CA THR A 35 -5.71 -5.93 -4.43
C THR A 35 -6.09 -4.52 -4.88
N ASN A 36 -7.25 -4.35 -5.52
CA ASN A 36 -7.72 -3.04 -5.95
C ASN A 36 -8.03 -2.13 -4.76
N LEU A 37 -8.69 -2.68 -3.74
CA LEU A 37 -8.96 -1.97 -2.49
C LEU A 37 -7.65 -1.51 -1.83
N ALA A 38 -6.65 -2.39 -1.73
CA ALA A 38 -5.34 -2.05 -1.18
C ALA A 38 -4.67 -0.90 -1.96
N LEU A 39 -4.66 -0.94 -3.29
CA LEU A 39 -4.08 0.14 -4.12
C LEU A 39 -4.80 1.47 -3.93
N HIS A 40 -6.14 1.46 -3.89
CA HIS A 40 -6.92 2.68 -3.64
C HIS A 40 -6.63 3.25 -2.26
N LEU A 41 -6.58 2.39 -1.24
CA LEU A 41 -6.35 2.76 0.15
C LEU A 41 -4.96 3.40 0.32
N ILE A 42 -3.90 2.74 -0.18
CA ILE A 42 -2.52 3.22 -0.11
C ILE A 42 -2.40 4.58 -0.81
N GLY A 43 -2.91 4.68 -2.04
CA GLY A 43 -2.79 5.93 -2.80
C GLY A 43 -3.57 7.08 -2.19
N ASP A 44 -4.72 6.82 -1.57
CA ASP A 44 -5.47 7.83 -0.85
C ASP A 44 -4.83 8.21 0.50
N LEU A 45 -4.30 7.26 1.26
CA LEU A 45 -3.65 7.52 2.55
C LEU A 45 -2.32 8.26 2.40
N LEU A 46 -1.45 7.83 1.47
CA LEU A 46 -0.17 8.50 1.20
C LEU A 46 -0.36 9.97 0.78
N THR A 47 -1.50 10.32 0.20
CA THR A 47 -1.78 11.68 -0.25
C THR A 47 -2.77 12.43 0.64
N TYR A 48 -3.18 11.83 1.75
CA TYR A 48 -4.06 12.46 2.71
C TYR A 48 -3.26 13.45 3.59
N GLU A 49 -3.77 14.68 3.72
CA GLU A 49 -3.25 15.73 4.60
C GLU A 49 -1.72 16.03 4.53
N LYS A 50 -1.07 15.80 3.38
CA LYS A 50 0.38 16.03 3.17
C LYS A 50 1.26 15.29 4.19
N CYS A 51 0.86 14.10 4.62
CA CYS A 51 1.74 13.23 5.39
C CYS A 51 2.93 12.81 4.53
N SER A 52 4.15 12.99 5.03
CA SER A 52 5.39 12.45 4.46
C SER A 52 5.52 10.96 4.79
N ASP A 53 4.47 10.21 4.47
CA ASP A 53 4.38 8.79 4.75
C ASP A 53 4.93 7.99 3.56
N SER A 54 5.38 6.78 3.85
CA SER A 54 5.87 5.83 2.86
C SER A 54 5.16 4.50 3.03
N CYS A 55 5.04 3.74 1.94
CA CYS A 55 4.42 2.44 1.96
C CYS A 55 5.44 1.39 1.54
N ILE A 56 5.55 0.32 2.34
CA ILE A 56 6.28 -0.87 1.94
C ILE A 56 5.27 -1.90 1.42
N TRP A 57 5.32 -2.18 0.13
CA TRP A 57 4.57 -3.25 -0.50
C TRP A 57 5.40 -4.54 -0.53
N ILE A 58 4.99 -5.52 0.29
CA ILE A 58 5.60 -6.85 0.28
C ILE A 58 4.91 -7.70 -0.79
N GLN A 59 5.63 -8.03 -1.86
CA GLN A 59 5.15 -8.89 -2.93
C GLN A 59 5.11 -10.34 -2.49
N ALA A 60 4.02 -11.03 -2.83
CA ALA A 60 3.84 -12.46 -2.57
C ALA A 60 3.75 -13.22 -3.90
N SER A 61 2.67 -13.99 -4.09
CA SER A 61 2.41 -14.80 -5.29
C SER A 61 2.34 -14.00 -6.60
N GLU A 62 1.89 -12.75 -6.53
CA GLU A 62 1.75 -11.85 -7.68
C GLU A 62 2.70 -10.65 -7.57
N PRO A 63 3.24 -10.17 -8.72
CA PRO A 63 4.04 -8.96 -8.73
C PRO A 63 3.17 -7.73 -8.45
N PHE A 64 3.81 -6.64 -8.03
CA PHE A 64 3.16 -5.37 -7.79
C PHE A 64 2.44 -4.89 -9.07
N PRO A 65 1.13 -4.62 -9.00
CA PRO A 65 0.32 -4.30 -10.16
C PRO A 65 0.48 -2.82 -10.57
N SER A 66 1.69 -2.43 -11.01
CA SER A 66 2.03 -1.04 -11.36
C SER A 66 1.11 -0.43 -12.42
N SER A 67 0.79 -1.17 -13.47
CA SER A 67 -0.14 -0.73 -14.52
C SER A 67 -1.53 -0.42 -13.97
N ARG A 68 -1.98 -1.18 -12.97
CA ARG A 68 -3.29 -0.97 -12.33
C ARG A 68 -3.27 0.26 -11.42
N LEU A 69 -2.17 0.48 -10.70
CA LEU A 69 -1.98 1.72 -9.94
C LEU A 69 -2.06 2.94 -10.87
N ILE A 70 -1.38 2.90 -12.02
CA ILE A 70 -1.41 3.96 -13.02
C ILE A 70 -2.85 4.20 -13.49
N GLN A 71 -3.58 3.16 -13.87
CA GLN A 71 -4.98 3.28 -14.31
C GLN A 71 -5.89 3.91 -13.25
N ILE A 72 -5.67 3.62 -11.96
CA ILE A 72 -6.47 4.19 -10.86
C ILE A 72 -6.24 5.70 -10.73
N PHE A 73 -5.00 6.17 -10.91
CA PHE A 73 -4.60 7.55 -10.60
C PHE A 73 -4.17 8.38 -11.82
N GLU A 74 -4.35 7.88 -13.05
CA GLU A 74 -3.95 8.56 -14.30
C GLU A 74 -4.52 9.99 -14.43
N LYS A 75 -5.71 10.23 -13.85
CA LYS A 75 -6.38 11.54 -13.85
C LYS A 75 -5.74 12.55 -12.89
N TYR A 76 -4.80 12.12 -12.05
CA TYR A 76 -4.15 12.91 -11.02
C TYR A 76 -2.63 12.73 -11.10
N PRO A 77 -1.96 13.29 -12.12
CA PRO A 77 -0.55 13.00 -12.41
C PRO A 77 0.41 13.34 -11.27
N ASP A 78 0.21 14.47 -10.58
CA ASP A 78 1.04 14.85 -9.43
C ASP A 78 0.89 13.86 -8.26
N LYS A 79 -0.35 13.40 -8.02
CA LYS A 79 -0.65 12.37 -7.02
C LYS A 79 -0.04 11.03 -7.41
N LEU A 80 -0.18 10.63 -8.68
CA LEU A 80 0.42 9.38 -9.17
C LEU A 80 1.94 9.40 -9.01
N LYS A 81 2.60 10.49 -9.40
CA LYS A 81 4.04 10.68 -9.22
C LYS A 81 4.43 10.53 -7.75
N TYR A 82 3.76 11.25 -6.86
CA TYR A 82 4.03 11.14 -5.42
C TYR A 82 3.86 9.72 -4.90
N ILE A 83 2.79 9.02 -5.28
CA ILE A 83 2.56 7.63 -4.86
C ILE A 83 3.69 6.72 -5.37
N GLN A 84 4.11 6.87 -6.62
CA GLN A 84 5.19 6.05 -7.20
C GLN A 84 6.54 6.28 -6.52
N GLU A 85 6.82 7.51 -6.08
CA GLU A 85 8.05 7.86 -5.37
C GLU A 85 8.06 7.37 -3.92
N ASN A 86 6.88 7.09 -3.32
CA ASN A 86 6.73 6.73 -1.91
C ASN A 86 6.21 5.29 -1.66
N ILE A 87 6.12 4.46 -2.71
CA ILE A 87 5.88 3.01 -2.57
C ILE A 87 7.19 2.26 -2.80
N PHE A 88 7.68 1.60 -1.75
CA PHE A 88 8.82 0.71 -1.78
C PHE A 88 8.36 -0.73 -1.94
N ILE A 89 8.84 -1.40 -2.99
CA ILE A 89 8.40 -2.75 -3.33
C ILE A 89 9.50 -3.74 -2.93
N LEU A 90 9.13 -4.73 -2.11
CA LEU A 90 10.06 -5.74 -1.58
C LEU A 90 9.47 -7.14 -1.72
N PRO A 91 10.28 -8.17 -1.99
CA PRO A 91 11.57 -8.12 -2.70
C PRO A 91 11.44 -7.52 -4.11
N LYS A 92 12.49 -6.87 -4.64
CA LYS A 92 12.45 -6.25 -6.00
C LYS A 92 12.51 -7.26 -7.16
N ILE A 93 13.15 -8.42 -6.95
CA ILE A 93 13.58 -9.31 -8.04
C ILE A 93 12.84 -10.64 -8.02
N GLN A 94 12.80 -11.32 -6.88
CA GLN A 94 12.16 -12.64 -6.76
C GLN A 94 10.80 -12.51 -6.11
N LYS A 95 9.84 -13.38 -6.43
CA LYS A 95 8.61 -13.49 -5.65
C LYS A 95 8.87 -14.26 -4.35
N ILE A 96 8.11 -13.95 -3.31
CA ILE A 96 8.09 -14.76 -2.10
C ILE A 96 7.22 -15.99 -2.39
N SER A 97 7.83 -17.17 -2.41
CA SER A 97 7.13 -18.41 -2.75
C SER A 97 6.62 -19.16 -1.51
N ASN A 98 7.24 -18.92 -0.35
CA ASN A 98 6.93 -19.62 0.89
C ASN A 98 7.22 -18.76 2.13
N TYR A 99 6.73 -19.22 3.28
CA TYR A 99 6.87 -18.53 4.56
C TYR A 99 8.33 -18.37 5.00
N LEU A 100 9.19 -19.36 4.77
CA LEU A 100 10.61 -19.28 5.16
C LEU A 100 11.36 -18.21 4.38
N GLU A 101 11.05 -18.03 3.09
CA GLU A 101 11.59 -16.93 2.29
C GLU A 101 11.09 -15.58 2.76
N GLN A 102 9.80 -15.49 3.13
CA GLN A 102 9.21 -14.27 3.68
C GLN A 102 9.91 -13.85 4.96
N ASP A 103 10.06 -14.79 5.90
CA ASP A 103 10.69 -14.58 7.20
C ASP A 103 12.14 -14.12 7.03
N LYS A 104 12.91 -14.77 6.14
CA LYS A 104 14.28 -14.34 5.82
C LYS A 104 14.36 -12.91 5.28
N ILE A 105 13.49 -12.54 4.34
CA ILE A 105 13.49 -11.21 3.74
C ILE A 105 13.10 -10.15 4.79
N ILE A 106 12.05 -10.41 5.56
CA ILE A 106 11.58 -9.47 6.59
C ILE A 106 12.63 -9.31 7.69
N ASN A 107 13.23 -10.39 8.17
CA ASN A 107 14.27 -10.31 9.21
C ASN A 107 15.54 -9.58 8.71
N HIS A 108 15.85 -9.65 7.42
CA HIS A 108 16.96 -8.87 6.85
C HIS A 108 16.65 -7.37 6.73
N LEU A 109 15.37 -7.00 6.63
CA LEU A 109 14.92 -5.59 6.63
C LEU A 109 14.89 -4.97 8.02
N ILE A 110 14.78 -5.80 9.06
CA ILE A 110 14.71 -5.38 10.47
C ILE A 110 16.12 -5.36 11.11
N ASP A 111 17.15 -5.83 10.41
CA ASP A 111 18.54 -5.71 10.89
C ASP A 111 18.86 -4.23 11.16
N ASP A 112 19.42 -3.94 12.34
CA ASP A 112 19.62 -2.59 12.91
C ASP A 112 20.43 -1.64 11.99
N ASN A 113 21.01 -2.17 10.90
CA ASN A 113 21.83 -1.48 9.93
C ASN A 113 21.13 -1.14 8.59
N THR A 114 19.83 -1.44 8.41
CA THR A 114 19.11 -1.16 7.15
C THR A 114 18.21 0.07 7.30
N ILE A 115 18.59 1.17 6.63
CA ILE A 115 17.84 2.45 6.53
C ILE A 115 16.80 2.38 5.41
#